data_AF-A0A534BM18-F1
#
_entry.id   AF-A0A534BM18-F1
#
_cell.length_a   1.000
_cell.length_b   1.000
_cell.length_c   1.000
_cell.angle_alpha   90.00
_cell.angle_beta   90.00
_cell.angle_gamma   90.00
#
_symmetry.space_group_name_H-M   'P 1'
#
loop_
_entity.id
_entity.type
_entity.pdbx_description
1 polymer ?
#
loop_
_entity_poly.entity_id
_entity_poly.type
_entity_poly.pdbx_seq_one_letter_code
_entity_poly.pdbx_strand_id
1 'polypeptide(L)'
;MSLILKPRWQSLVAASLFVIVCGRSALADDSEIFTGSSSAGSQPNILLILDTSGSMASTVVTQAPYNPIATYAGACSSTLVYFQASGGSAPTGCSGMSSFSTSYQKCQSAVNSLIDPGFYTDQFLQWKFKSPKYSWANTIVSGANRYEVACKGDYSSTAPFPTTYNGTTNSAANEWTNTANAANSYWAQNGASGGGYTLYSANYLNYLASNPPTVSGTRISVVQQAATNLINSLSNVNIGLMRYSNNLSGPAGPADPGNVYDAYAAGGMVAYPISPVAVGTNRTNLVTTVNSYAPGGLTPLSETLYEAYLYYSGGNVLFGNTSAPTLSVAGSRVGGSAASNQYQTPVQYQCQKNFIVYLTDGLPTADNQADSLITALPNEATVGGACDDTTKSPYNGLDANNVAIPGGWDYPGPSGKAGKCMSALAKYMFNTDLFPSMPGQQNVQLYTIGFGDDPGLAVASNWLATAATAGGGQFYQTGDLNGLQTALTNIVSNILKTSTTFTAPTVSVNAFNRTQTLSDLYVSVFQPSLTYHWPGNVKKYSVQNGVIMDQNTVAAVDPTTGFFKNSAQSFWSASPDGSTVTAGGAASQIADWNPANAAA
;
A
#
# COMPACT_ATOMS: atom_id res chain seq x y z
N MET A 1 70.48 51.51 -16.16
CA MET A 1 69.68 51.59 -17.41
C MET A 1 68.99 50.26 -17.59
N SER A 2 67.67 50.27 -17.44
CA SER A 2 66.81 49.13 -17.22
C SER A 2 66.61 48.29 -18.48
N LEU A 3 66.87 46.98 -18.40
CA LEU A 3 66.45 46.01 -19.41
C LEU A 3 64.96 45.73 -19.20
N ILE A 4 64.15 46.29 -20.10
CA ILE A 4 62.71 46.08 -20.21
C ILE A 4 62.49 44.67 -20.76
N LEU A 5 62.24 43.73 -19.85
CA LEU A 5 61.72 42.40 -20.17
C LEU A 5 60.56 42.11 -19.23
N LYS A 6 59.34 42.41 -19.70
CA LYS A 6 58.09 41.64 -19.49
C LYS A 6 56.92 42.48 -20.05
N PRO A 7 55.94 41.84 -20.71
CA PRO A 7 54.91 41.13 -19.94
C PRO A 7 54.36 39.89 -20.67
N ARG A 8 55.21 38.95 -21.10
CA ARG A 8 54.70 37.66 -21.64
C ARG A 8 54.79 36.50 -20.66
N TRP A 9 55.64 36.62 -19.63
CA TRP A 9 55.82 35.55 -18.65
C TRP A 9 54.75 35.56 -17.54
N GLN A 10 54.25 36.75 -17.15
CA GLN A 10 53.14 36.84 -16.20
C GLN A 10 51.84 36.28 -16.77
N SER A 11 51.56 36.50 -18.06
CA SER A 11 50.39 35.92 -18.73
C SER A 11 50.50 34.40 -18.89
N LEU A 12 51.70 33.87 -19.11
CA LEU A 12 51.93 32.42 -19.17
C LEU A 12 51.79 31.76 -17.79
N VAL A 13 52.31 32.36 -16.73
CA VAL A 13 52.15 31.83 -15.36
C VAL A 13 50.70 31.95 -14.88
N ALA A 14 50.01 33.05 -15.21
CA ALA A 14 48.59 33.23 -14.89
C ALA A 14 47.70 32.23 -15.67
N ALA A 15 47.99 31.99 -16.95
CA ALA A 15 47.27 30.98 -17.74
C ALA A 15 47.49 29.56 -17.21
N SER A 16 48.73 29.20 -16.83
CA SER A 16 49.03 27.89 -16.24
C SER A 16 48.36 27.70 -14.88
N LEU A 17 48.31 28.74 -14.03
CA LEU A 17 47.56 28.66 -12.76
C LEU A 17 46.05 28.59 -12.99
N PHE A 18 45.50 29.25 -14.02
CA PHE A 18 44.07 29.16 -14.34
C PHE A 18 43.68 27.76 -14.84
N VAL A 19 44.54 27.09 -15.61
CA VAL A 19 44.31 25.71 -16.05
C VAL A 19 44.43 24.71 -14.89
N ILE A 20 45.28 24.96 -13.89
CA ILE A 20 45.39 24.11 -12.69
C ILE A 20 44.23 24.36 -11.71
N VAL A 21 43.66 25.57 -11.66
CA VAL A 21 42.48 25.89 -10.84
C VAL A 21 41.17 25.45 -11.50
N CYS A 22 41.10 25.42 -12.84
CA CYS A 22 39.96 24.87 -13.60
C CYS A 22 40.07 23.36 -13.85
N GLY A 23 41.26 22.77 -13.71
CA GLY A 23 41.52 21.34 -13.75
C GLY A 23 41.20 20.62 -12.44
N ARG A 24 40.12 21.02 -11.75
CA ARG A 24 39.51 20.08 -10.80
C ARG A 24 39.10 18.89 -11.64
N SER A 25 39.72 17.73 -11.37
CA SER A 25 39.21 16.46 -11.83
C SER A 25 37.71 16.47 -11.57
N ALA A 26 36.92 16.59 -12.63
CA ALA A 26 35.67 15.88 -12.64
C ALA A 26 36.10 14.43 -12.50
N LEU A 27 36.14 13.95 -11.25
CA LEU A 27 35.84 12.56 -11.00
C LEU A 27 34.46 12.41 -11.64
N ALA A 28 34.45 11.89 -12.87
CA ALA A 28 33.27 11.27 -13.41
C ALA A 28 32.95 10.16 -12.41
N ASP A 29 32.04 10.47 -11.50
CA ASP A 29 31.45 9.52 -10.59
C ASP A 29 30.45 8.73 -11.42
N ASP A 30 30.97 7.72 -12.14
CA ASP A 30 30.19 6.78 -12.95
C ASP A 30 29.47 5.76 -12.03
N SER A 31 28.74 6.27 -11.04
CA SER A 31 27.90 5.49 -10.12
C SER A 31 26.40 5.88 -10.14
N GLU A 32 26.01 6.94 -10.87
CA GLU A 32 24.62 7.44 -10.91
C GLU A 32 23.68 6.71 -11.91
N ILE A 33 24.13 5.65 -12.60
CA ILE A 33 23.28 4.91 -13.55
C ILE A 33 22.46 3.78 -12.90
N PHE A 34 22.67 3.49 -11.61
CA PHE A 34 21.90 2.47 -10.86
C PHE A 34 21.63 2.83 -9.39
N THR A 35 21.40 4.10 -9.10
CA THR A 35 21.01 4.56 -7.77
C THR A 35 19.58 5.12 -7.80
N GLY A 36 18.62 4.23 -8.07
CA GLY A 36 17.34 4.35 -7.37
C GLY A 36 17.64 4.14 -5.89
N SER A 37 18.09 5.20 -5.22
CA SER A 37 18.32 5.18 -3.78
C SER A 37 16.97 4.86 -3.15
N SER A 38 16.75 3.61 -2.74
CA SER A 38 15.71 3.33 -1.76
C SER A 38 16.21 3.96 -0.47
N SER A 39 15.89 5.23 -0.28
CA SER A 39 16.05 5.89 1.00
C SER A 39 15.37 5.03 2.06
N ALA A 40 16.07 4.78 3.16
CA ALA A 40 15.44 4.40 4.41
C ALA A 40 14.32 5.43 4.67
N GLY A 41 13.06 5.08 4.41
CA GLY A 41 11.93 6.02 4.45
C GLY A 41 10.72 5.69 3.57
N SER A 42 10.84 4.85 2.53
CA SER A 42 9.73 4.51 1.62
C SER A 42 8.71 3.49 2.20
N GLN A 43 8.32 3.64 3.47
CA GLN A 43 7.21 2.87 4.04
C GLN A 43 5.90 3.25 3.35
N PRO A 44 5.00 2.29 3.06
CA PRO A 44 3.72 2.61 2.43
C PRO A 44 2.84 3.46 3.35
N ASN A 45 2.10 4.37 2.74
CA ASN A 45 1.11 5.20 3.40
C ASN A 45 -0.26 4.51 3.35
N ILE A 46 -0.88 4.28 4.51
CA ILE A 46 -2.21 3.70 4.65
C ILE A 46 -3.12 4.72 5.34
N LEU A 47 -4.15 5.17 4.64
CA LEU A 47 -5.19 6.01 5.22
C LEU A 47 -6.41 5.15 5.54
N LEU A 48 -6.71 4.97 6.82
CA LEU A 48 -7.92 4.28 7.26
C LEU A 48 -9.06 5.30 7.31
N ILE A 49 -10.07 5.11 6.47
CA ILE A 49 -11.31 5.90 6.51
C ILE A 49 -12.36 5.03 7.19
N LEU A 50 -12.72 5.40 8.42
CA LEU A 50 -13.64 4.64 9.25
C LEU A 50 -15.00 5.32 9.31
N ASP A 51 -16.04 4.54 8.99
CA ASP A 51 -17.43 4.96 9.14
C ASP A 51 -17.75 5.26 10.60
N THR A 52 -18.34 6.44 10.80
CA THR A 52 -18.83 6.88 12.11
C THR A 52 -20.26 7.38 12.03
N SER A 53 -20.98 7.05 10.97
CA SER A 53 -22.38 7.45 10.75
C SER A 53 -23.30 6.92 11.87
N GLY A 54 -24.55 7.40 11.90
CA GLY A 54 -25.53 6.96 12.90
C GLY A 54 -25.80 5.46 12.89
N SER A 55 -25.74 4.79 11.73
CA SER A 55 -25.97 3.33 11.60
C SER A 55 -24.92 2.50 12.36
N MET A 56 -23.73 3.06 12.58
CA MET A 56 -22.67 2.42 13.35
C MET A 56 -23.02 2.21 14.83
N ALA A 57 -24.12 2.81 15.33
CA ALA A 57 -24.69 2.54 16.64
C ALA A 57 -25.49 1.23 16.72
N SER A 58 -25.89 0.65 15.58
CA SER A 58 -26.59 -0.63 15.53
C SER A 58 -25.74 -1.76 16.14
N THR A 59 -26.41 -2.76 16.70
CA THR A 59 -25.75 -3.89 17.34
C THR A 59 -25.49 -5.04 16.37
N VAL A 60 -24.36 -5.71 16.54
CA VAL A 60 -24.00 -6.95 15.85
C VAL A 60 -23.59 -8.01 16.87
N VAL A 61 -23.81 -9.27 16.53
CA VAL A 61 -23.32 -10.41 17.30
C VAL A 61 -21.91 -10.73 16.81
N THR A 62 -20.93 -10.72 17.71
CA THR A 62 -19.52 -10.94 17.39
C THR A 62 -18.86 -11.82 18.45
N GLN A 63 -17.69 -12.37 18.16
CA GLN A 63 -16.92 -13.13 19.15
C GLN A 63 -16.47 -12.21 20.31
N ALA A 64 -16.51 -12.73 21.55
CA ALA A 64 -15.93 -12.05 22.71
C ALA A 64 -14.46 -11.71 22.44
N PRO A 65 -14.01 -10.45 22.62
CA PRO A 65 -12.64 -10.07 22.31
C PRO A 65 -11.60 -10.91 23.06
N TYR A 66 -10.46 -11.15 22.41
CA TYR A 66 -9.30 -11.76 23.05
C TYR A 66 -8.83 -10.91 24.23
N ASN A 67 -8.65 -11.54 25.38
CA ASN A 67 -8.13 -10.90 26.58
C ASN A 67 -6.67 -11.34 26.81
N PRO A 68 -5.67 -10.46 26.63
CA PRO A 68 -4.26 -10.83 26.72
C PRO A 68 -3.80 -11.24 28.12
N ILE A 69 -4.53 -10.86 29.17
CA ILE A 69 -4.23 -11.28 30.56
C ILE A 69 -4.92 -12.59 30.94
N ALA A 70 -5.82 -13.11 30.12
CA ALA A 70 -6.44 -14.41 30.33
C ALA A 70 -5.58 -15.52 29.70
N THR A 71 -5.45 -16.64 30.42
CA THR A 71 -4.81 -17.84 29.89
C THR A 71 -5.88 -18.76 29.28
N TYR A 72 -5.76 -19.05 27.99
CA TYR A 72 -6.67 -19.94 27.29
C TYR A 72 -6.05 -21.35 27.21
N ALA A 73 -6.75 -22.33 27.77
CA ALA A 73 -6.34 -23.73 27.71
C ALA A 73 -6.46 -24.26 26.26
N GLY A 74 -5.49 -25.04 25.81
CA GLY A 74 -5.52 -25.65 24.48
C GLY A 74 -4.21 -26.36 24.12
N ALA A 75 -4.17 -26.90 22.91
CA ALA A 75 -3.04 -27.70 22.42
C ALA A 75 -1.84 -26.85 21.96
N CYS A 76 -2.00 -25.53 21.82
CA CYS A 76 -0.94 -24.68 21.32
C CYS A 76 0.09 -24.41 22.42
N SER A 77 1.33 -24.88 22.21
CA SER A 77 2.44 -24.69 23.15
C SER A 77 2.92 -23.24 23.21
N SER A 78 3.05 -22.69 24.42
CA SER A 78 3.62 -21.35 24.68
C SER A 78 5.13 -21.23 24.39
N THR A 79 5.82 -22.35 24.18
CA THR A 79 7.24 -22.36 23.77
C THR A 79 7.43 -22.13 22.27
N LEU A 80 6.33 -22.00 21.51
CA LEU A 80 6.35 -21.84 20.06
C LEU A 80 5.69 -20.52 19.65
N VAL A 81 6.23 -19.93 18.59
CA VAL A 81 5.59 -18.91 17.78
C VAL A 81 5.04 -19.60 16.53
N TYR A 82 3.76 -19.41 16.26
CA TYR A 82 3.10 -19.97 15.08
C TYR A 82 3.07 -18.93 13.97
N PHE A 83 3.07 -19.39 12.73
CA PHE A 83 3.05 -18.50 11.59
C PHE A 83 2.38 -19.11 10.37
N GLN A 84 1.92 -18.23 9.50
CA GLN A 84 1.51 -18.54 8.14
C GLN A 84 1.95 -17.39 7.21
N ALA A 85 1.99 -17.64 5.91
CA ALA A 85 2.19 -16.58 4.93
C ALA A 85 1.14 -15.48 5.17
N SER A 86 1.53 -14.21 5.01
CA SER A 86 0.58 -13.12 5.18
C SER A 86 -0.45 -13.16 4.06
N GLY A 87 -1.70 -12.87 4.42
CA GLY A 87 -2.85 -13.03 3.54
C GLY A 87 -3.40 -14.46 3.57
N GLY A 88 -4.72 -14.61 3.65
CA GLY A 88 -5.41 -15.89 3.70
C GLY A 88 -6.57 -15.91 4.69
N SER A 89 -7.02 -17.11 5.05
CA SER A 89 -8.03 -17.30 6.10
C SER A 89 -7.41 -17.09 7.48
N ALA A 90 -8.18 -16.53 8.42
CA ALA A 90 -7.78 -16.51 9.81
C ALA A 90 -7.60 -17.95 10.34
N PRO A 91 -6.58 -18.18 11.19
CA PRO A 91 -6.45 -19.47 11.84
C PRO A 91 -7.64 -19.71 12.77
N THR A 92 -8.02 -20.97 12.95
CA THR A 92 -9.00 -21.39 13.96
C THR A 92 -8.33 -22.00 15.20
N GLY A 93 -7.00 -22.06 15.20
CA GLY A 93 -6.14 -22.69 16.19
C GLY A 93 -4.77 -22.99 15.59
N CYS A 94 -3.92 -23.74 16.30
CA CYS A 94 -2.58 -24.10 15.83
C CYS A 94 -2.49 -25.39 15.02
N SER A 95 -3.60 -26.12 14.84
CA SER A 95 -3.56 -27.39 14.09
C SER A 95 -3.14 -27.16 12.65
N GLY A 96 -2.08 -27.86 12.20
CA GLY A 96 -1.54 -27.72 10.85
C GLY A 96 -0.75 -26.42 10.59
N MET A 97 -0.59 -25.54 11.58
CA MET A 97 0.19 -24.32 11.41
C MET A 97 1.69 -24.59 11.44
N SER A 98 2.44 -23.77 10.71
CA SER A 98 3.90 -23.75 10.83
C SER A 98 4.31 -23.04 12.13
N SER A 99 5.43 -23.44 12.72
CA SER A 99 5.90 -22.86 13.97
C SER A 99 7.42 -22.94 14.13
N PHE A 100 7.97 -22.10 15.02
CA PHE A 100 9.36 -22.14 15.46
C PHE A 100 9.44 -21.81 16.96
N SER A 101 10.53 -22.15 17.65
CA SER A 101 10.67 -21.86 19.09
C SER A 101 10.75 -20.36 19.36
N THR A 102 10.09 -19.92 20.44
CA THR A 102 10.13 -18.54 20.93
C THR A 102 11.56 -18.04 21.17
N SER A 103 12.51 -18.93 21.48
CA SER A 103 13.93 -18.60 21.65
C SER A 103 14.58 -17.99 20.40
N TYR A 104 14.06 -18.29 19.21
CA TYR A 104 14.58 -17.81 17.93
C TYR A 104 13.87 -16.58 17.41
N GLN A 105 12.79 -16.15 18.07
CA GLN A 105 12.13 -14.90 17.75
C GLN A 105 13.07 -13.75 18.19
N LYS A 106 13.62 -12.98 17.24
CA LYS A 106 14.45 -11.81 17.48
C LYS A 106 13.81 -10.50 17.00
N CYS A 107 12.54 -10.55 16.59
CA CYS A 107 11.78 -9.39 16.14
C CYS A 107 11.15 -8.68 17.35
N GLN A 108 11.80 -7.61 17.82
CA GLN A 108 11.37 -6.83 18.97
C GLN A 108 10.02 -6.16 18.73
N SER A 109 9.77 -5.68 17.51
CA SER A 109 8.51 -5.06 17.11
C SER A 109 7.29 -5.98 17.27
N ALA A 110 7.49 -7.30 17.27
CA ALA A 110 6.41 -8.26 17.45
C ALA A 110 6.16 -8.66 18.90
N VAL A 111 7.08 -8.39 19.84
CA VAL A 111 7.01 -8.91 21.22
C VAL A 111 5.71 -8.49 21.90
N ASN A 112 5.39 -7.20 21.86
CA ASN A 112 4.17 -6.68 22.46
C ASN A 112 2.93 -7.07 21.65
N SER A 113 3.02 -7.08 20.32
CA SER A 113 1.91 -7.46 19.43
C SER A 113 1.50 -8.92 19.57
N LEU A 114 2.44 -9.81 19.88
CA LEU A 114 2.17 -11.23 20.18
C LEU A 114 1.50 -11.40 21.55
N ILE A 115 1.61 -10.43 22.45
CA ILE A 115 0.84 -10.41 23.70
C ILE A 115 -0.54 -9.81 23.42
N ASP A 116 -0.59 -8.62 22.85
CA ASP A 116 -1.78 -7.84 22.53
C ASP A 116 -1.58 -7.14 21.18
N PRO A 117 -2.28 -7.56 20.10
CA PRO A 117 -3.53 -8.33 20.08
C PRO A 117 -3.38 -9.85 20.03
N GLY A 118 -2.17 -10.40 20.13
CA GLY A 118 -1.91 -11.84 19.99
C GLY A 118 -1.32 -12.27 18.64
N PHE A 119 -1.13 -11.33 17.72
CA PHE A 119 -0.57 -11.57 16.39
C PHE A 119 0.18 -10.34 15.87
N TYR A 120 1.07 -10.56 14.90
CA TYR A 120 1.91 -9.53 14.31
C TYR A 120 2.22 -9.82 12.85
N THR A 121 2.03 -8.85 11.96
CA THR A 121 2.23 -9.01 10.51
C THR A 121 3.36 -8.10 10.03
N ASP A 122 4.35 -8.69 9.35
CA ASP A 122 5.51 -7.96 8.82
C ASP A 122 6.23 -8.78 7.74
N GLN A 123 7.34 -8.24 7.25
CA GLN A 123 8.34 -8.96 6.48
C GLN A 123 9.39 -9.56 7.41
N PHE A 124 9.72 -10.83 7.19
CA PHE A 124 10.66 -11.56 8.03
C PHE A 124 11.80 -12.19 7.23
N LEU A 125 12.93 -12.37 7.92
CA LEU A 125 14.06 -13.18 7.50
C LEU A 125 14.30 -14.27 8.53
N GLN A 126 14.82 -15.40 8.08
CA GLN A 126 15.33 -16.44 8.95
C GLN A 126 16.79 -16.72 8.62
N TRP A 127 17.66 -16.76 9.62
CA TRP A 127 19.04 -17.20 9.46
C TRP A 127 19.03 -18.67 9.09
N LYS A 128 19.82 -19.12 8.12
CA LYS A 128 19.77 -20.53 7.69
C LYS A 128 21.13 -21.05 7.33
N PHE A 129 21.34 -22.32 7.67
CA PHE A 129 22.36 -23.13 7.02
C PHE A 129 21.78 -23.84 5.79
N LYS A 130 22.20 -23.43 4.60
CA LYS A 130 22.00 -24.16 3.35
C LYS A 130 23.35 -24.67 2.91
N SER A 131 23.64 -25.93 3.21
CA SER A 131 24.96 -26.55 3.01
C SER A 131 25.61 -26.11 1.68
N PRO A 132 26.84 -25.55 1.71
CA PRO A 132 27.74 -25.40 2.86
C PRO A 132 27.69 -24.02 3.55
N LYS A 133 26.66 -23.19 3.32
CA LYS A 133 26.67 -21.76 3.70
C LYS A 133 25.60 -21.37 4.71
N TYR A 134 25.93 -20.35 5.51
CA TYR A 134 25.02 -19.60 6.35
C TYR A 134 24.66 -18.28 5.69
N SER A 135 23.36 -17.96 5.70
CA SER A 135 22.84 -16.70 5.17
C SER A 135 21.45 -16.41 5.70
N TRP A 136 21.05 -15.14 5.71
CA TRP A 136 19.65 -14.76 5.89
C TRP A 136 18.83 -15.13 4.65
N ALA A 137 17.67 -15.73 4.89
CA ALA A 137 16.71 -16.10 3.85
C ALA A 137 15.37 -15.42 4.08
N ASN A 138 14.73 -14.97 3.00
CA ASN A 138 13.41 -14.34 2.99
C ASN A 138 12.23 -15.32 3.16
N THR A 139 12.48 -16.51 3.69
CA THR A 139 11.46 -17.52 3.96
C THR A 139 11.62 -18.03 5.39
N ILE A 140 10.52 -18.15 6.12
CA ILE A 140 10.52 -18.85 7.41
C ILE A 140 10.13 -20.30 7.14
N VAL A 141 10.85 -21.24 7.75
CA VAL A 141 10.54 -22.68 7.64
C VAL A 141 10.15 -23.25 9.00
N SER A 142 9.14 -24.11 8.98
CA SER A 142 8.59 -24.73 10.20
C SER A 142 9.62 -25.66 10.87
N GLY A 143 9.66 -25.63 12.20
CA GLY A 143 10.47 -26.48 13.05
C GLY A 143 10.87 -25.80 14.36
N ALA A 144 10.69 -26.50 15.48
CA ALA A 144 10.95 -25.98 16.82
C ALA A 144 12.44 -25.65 17.11
N ASN A 145 13.40 -26.17 16.33
CA ASN A 145 14.84 -26.06 16.59
C ASN A 145 15.61 -25.31 15.49
N ARG A 146 14.99 -24.34 14.81
CA ARG A 146 15.63 -23.63 13.69
C ARG A 146 16.01 -22.21 14.09
N TYR A 147 17.09 -21.73 13.48
CA TYR A 147 17.73 -20.42 13.66
C TYR A 147 16.80 -19.20 13.74
N GLU A 148 17.43 -18.11 14.15
CA GLU A 148 16.94 -16.79 14.44
C GLU A 148 16.04 -16.22 13.33
N VAL A 149 14.97 -15.56 13.76
CA VAL A 149 13.97 -14.90 12.91
C VAL A 149 13.97 -13.42 13.23
N ALA A 150 14.27 -12.60 12.24
CA ALA A 150 14.29 -11.14 12.32
C ALA A 150 13.15 -10.56 11.48
N CYS A 151 12.72 -9.33 11.80
CA CYS A 151 11.70 -8.61 11.03
C CYS A 151 12.21 -7.27 10.50
N LYS A 152 11.53 -6.75 9.50
CA LYS A 152 11.86 -5.45 8.90
C LYS A 152 11.45 -4.28 9.78
N GLY A 153 10.39 -4.43 10.59
CA GLY A 153 9.93 -3.42 11.55
C GLY A 153 11.01 -2.90 12.49
N ASP A 154 12.01 -3.72 12.82
CA ASP A 154 13.09 -3.33 13.72
C ASP A 154 14.17 -2.47 13.04
N TYR A 155 14.23 -2.45 11.71
CA TYR A 155 15.30 -1.83 10.93
C TYR A 155 15.61 -0.37 11.32
N SER A 156 14.58 0.41 11.63
CA SER A 156 14.72 1.84 11.93
C SER A 156 14.95 2.16 13.41
N SER A 157 14.93 1.18 14.32
CA SER A 157 14.86 1.48 15.76
C SER A 157 15.61 0.53 16.69
N THR A 158 15.81 -0.74 16.32
CA THR A 158 16.28 -1.77 17.27
C THR A 158 17.42 -2.60 16.70
N ALA A 159 18.63 -2.40 17.22
CA ALA A 159 19.76 -3.29 16.99
C ALA A 159 19.64 -4.58 17.82
N PRO A 160 20.19 -5.72 17.37
CA PRO A 160 20.99 -5.89 16.15
C PRO A 160 20.16 -6.09 14.86
N PHE A 161 20.78 -5.84 13.71
CA PHE A 161 20.20 -5.96 12.37
C PHE A 161 20.79 -7.15 11.59
N PRO A 162 20.00 -7.86 10.78
CA PRO A 162 20.49 -8.93 9.89
C PRO A 162 21.57 -8.43 8.93
N THR A 163 22.62 -9.22 8.70
CA THR A 163 23.67 -8.89 7.73
C THR A 163 23.41 -9.45 6.32
N THR A 164 24.24 -9.10 5.34
CA THR A 164 24.28 -9.70 4.00
C THR A 164 25.18 -10.93 3.91
N TYR A 165 25.66 -11.48 5.04
CA TYR A 165 26.64 -12.57 5.04
C TYR A 165 26.15 -13.82 4.29
N ASN A 166 27.05 -14.40 3.50
CA ASN A 166 26.83 -15.62 2.74
C ASN A 166 28.13 -16.45 2.67
N GLY A 167 28.42 -17.19 3.74
CA GLY A 167 29.69 -17.89 3.92
C GLY A 167 29.58 -19.12 4.81
N THR A 168 30.68 -19.80 5.08
CA THR A 168 30.67 -21.13 5.73
C THR A 168 30.73 -21.09 7.26
N THR A 169 30.94 -19.92 7.87
CA THR A 169 31.09 -19.79 9.32
C THR A 169 29.84 -19.23 9.99
N ASN A 170 29.43 -19.82 11.11
CA ASN A 170 28.32 -19.34 11.92
C ASN A 170 28.84 -18.65 13.18
N SER A 171 28.81 -17.32 13.19
CA SER A 171 29.17 -16.51 14.35
C SER A 171 28.20 -15.34 14.48
N ALA A 172 28.02 -14.82 15.69
CA ALA A 172 27.14 -13.68 15.92
C ALA A 172 27.51 -12.46 15.05
N ALA A 173 28.80 -12.23 14.80
CA ALA A 173 29.28 -11.13 13.95
C ALA A 173 28.96 -11.33 12.45
N ASN A 174 28.79 -12.59 12.02
CA ASN A 174 28.34 -12.89 10.65
C ASN A 174 26.84 -12.73 10.54
N GLU A 175 26.09 -13.00 11.59
CA GLU A 175 24.63 -12.97 11.57
C GLU A 175 24.09 -11.54 11.75
N TRP A 176 24.73 -10.75 12.62
CA TRP A 176 24.22 -9.49 13.15
C TRP A 176 25.20 -8.33 12.98
N THR A 177 24.65 -7.14 12.73
CA THR A 177 25.36 -5.85 12.81
C THR A 177 24.60 -4.89 13.73
N ASN A 178 25.31 -3.99 14.43
CA ASN A 178 24.68 -3.01 15.33
C ASN A 178 24.35 -1.67 14.65
N THR A 179 24.63 -1.55 13.35
CA THR A 179 24.41 -0.31 12.59
C THR A 179 23.45 -0.58 11.45
N ALA A 180 22.24 -0.01 11.50
CA ALA A 180 21.17 -0.23 10.53
C ALA A 180 21.64 0.02 9.09
N ASN A 181 22.33 1.14 8.85
CA ASN A 181 22.78 1.56 7.51
C ASN A 181 24.21 1.10 7.17
N ALA A 182 24.75 0.10 7.87
CA ALA A 182 26.05 -0.45 7.48
C ALA A 182 25.97 -1.12 6.10
N ALA A 183 27.06 -1.07 5.33
CA ALA A 183 27.14 -1.69 4.00
C ALA A 183 26.86 -3.21 4.03
N ASN A 184 27.08 -3.86 5.18
CA ASN A 184 26.79 -5.27 5.38
C ASN A 184 25.41 -5.53 6.01
N SER A 185 24.56 -4.52 6.24
CA SER A 185 23.20 -4.70 6.74
C SER A 185 22.27 -5.14 5.61
N TYR A 186 21.50 -6.20 5.81
CA TYR A 186 20.58 -6.75 4.81
C TYR A 186 19.53 -5.72 4.40
N TRP A 187 18.87 -5.08 5.38
CA TRP A 187 17.78 -4.16 5.13
C TRP A 187 18.22 -2.84 4.49
N ALA A 188 19.51 -2.53 4.55
CA ALA A 188 20.10 -1.37 3.87
C ALA A 188 20.39 -1.62 2.38
N GLN A 189 20.28 -2.86 1.90
CA GLN A 189 20.53 -3.16 0.49
C GLN A 189 19.35 -2.71 -0.40
N ASN A 190 19.67 -2.17 -1.57
CA ASN A 190 18.66 -1.84 -2.57
C ASN A 190 17.86 -3.10 -2.96
N GLY A 191 16.52 -3.01 -2.90
CA GLY A 191 15.63 -4.13 -3.20
C GLY A 191 15.52 -5.19 -2.10
N ALA A 192 16.10 -4.96 -0.92
CA ALA A 192 15.98 -5.88 0.22
C ALA A 192 14.51 -6.13 0.59
N SER A 193 14.12 -7.41 0.53
CA SER A 193 12.78 -7.87 0.89
C SER A 193 12.86 -9.08 1.81
N GLY A 194 11.89 -9.17 2.72
CA GLY A 194 11.62 -10.36 3.52
C GLY A 194 10.31 -11.01 3.09
N GLY A 195 10.09 -12.25 3.51
CA GLY A 195 8.83 -12.92 3.26
C GLY A 195 7.72 -12.33 4.13
N GLY A 196 6.55 -12.07 3.55
CA GLY A 196 5.39 -11.61 4.31
C GLY A 196 4.78 -12.75 5.11
N TYR A 197 4.76 -12.63 6.43
CA TYR A 197 4.14 -13.61 7.33
C TYR A 197 3.29 -12.90 8.39
N THR A 198 2.34 -13.62 8.97
CA THR A 198 1.70 -13.25 10.22
C THR A 198 2.14 -14.25 11.29
N LEU A 199 2.73 -13.73 12.37
CA LEU A 199 3.08 -14.49 13.57
C LEU A 199 1.90 -14.46 14.54
N TYR A 200 1.69 -15.55 15.27
CA TYR A 200 0.62 -15.71 16.25
C TYR A 200 1.20 -16.28 17.55
N SER A 201 0.69 -15.80 18.68
CA SER A 201 0.99 -16.40 19.97
C SER A 201 0.14 -17.64 20.22
N ALA A 202 0.70 -18.56 21.00
CA ALA A 202 -0.02 -19.77 21.40
C ALA A 202 -1.30 -19.45 22.17
N ASN A 203 -1.28 -18.43 23.04
CA ASN A 203 -2.43 -18.03 23.84
C ASN A 203 -3.58 -17.53 22.96
N TYR A 204 -3.28 -16.71 21.96
CA TYR A 204 -4.27 -16.23 21.00
C TYR A 204 -4.85 -17.37 20.15
N LEU A 205 -4.03 -18.32 19.70
CA LEU A 205 -4.52 -19.49 18.97
C LEU A 205 -5.36 -20.43 19.84
N ASN A 206 -5.03 -20.58 21.13
CA ASN A 206 -5.88 -21.32 22.08
C ASN A 206 -7.21 -20.58 22.32
N TYR A 207 -7.20 -19.25 22.38
CA TYR A 207 -8.43 -18.46 22.41
C TYR A 207 -9.31 -18.76 21.19
N LEU A 208 -8.76 -18.72 19.97
CA LEU A 208 -9.50 -19.04 18.76
C LEU A 208 -10.04 -20.49 18.78
N ALA A 209 -9.20 -21.44 19.20
CA ALA A 209 -9.57 -22.85 19.29
C ALA A 209 -10.62 -23.15 20.38
N SER A 210 -10.77 -22.26 21.36
CA SER A 210 -11.76 -22.41 22.44
C SER A 210 -13.21 -22.15 21.97
N ASN A 211 -13.40 -21.67 20.72
CA ASN A 211 -14.68 -21.19 20.21
C ASN A 211 -15.28 -20.14 21.15
N PRO A 212 -14.65 -18.94 21.24
CA PRO A 212 -15.03 -17.93 22.21
C PRO A 212 -16.51 -17.59 22.08
N PRO A 213 -17.22 -17.40 23.20
CA PRO A 213 -18.65 -17.12 23.18
C PRO A 213 -18.93 -15.84 22.40
N THR A 214 -20.08 -15.76 21.76
CA THR A 214 -20.52 -14.54 21.08
C THR A 214 -21.10 -13.54 22.07
N VAL A 215 -20.82 -12.27 21.86
CA VAL A 215 -21.34 -11.12 22.61
C VAL A 215 -22.03 -10.15 21.65
N SER A 216 -22.95 -9.35 22.18
CA SER A 216 -23.56 -8.23 21.44
C SER A 216 -22.73 -6.97 21.66
N GLY A 217 -22.33 -6.29 20.59
CA GLY A 217 -21.64 -5.01 20.62
C GLY A 217 -22.16 -4.09 19.52
N THR A 218 -21.88 -2.78 19.59
CA THR A 218 -22.20 -1.86 18.49
C THR A 218 -21.23 -2.07 17.34
N ARG A 219 -21.65 -1.80 16.09
CA ARG A 219 -20.78 -1.90 14.91
C ARG A 219 -19.50 -1.08 15.09
N ILE A 220 -19.61 0.15 15.60
CA ILE A 220 -18.46 1.00 15.88
C ILE A 220 -17.49 0.36 16.90
N SER A 221 -17.99 -0.30 17.94
CA SER A 221 -17.11 -0.95 18.93
C SER A 221 -16.31 -2.11 18.33
N VAL A 222 -16.91 -2.85 17.40
CA VAL A 222 -16.23 -3.92 16.65
C VAL A 222 -15.17 -3.35 15.72
N VAL A 223 -15.49 -2.28 15.00
CA VAL A 223 -14.53 -1.58 14.12
C VAL A 223 -13.38 -1.00 14.92
N GLN A 224 -13.65 -0.36 16.06
CA GLN A 224 -12.63 0.18 16.96
C GLN A 224 -11.67 -0.90 17.46
N GLN A 225 -12.22 -2.05 17.88
CA GLN A 225 -11.41 -3.18 18.31
C GLN A 225 -10.56 -3.74 17.17
N ALA A 226 -11.14 -3.95 15.98
CA ALA A 226 -10.41 -4.49 14.83
C ALA A 226 -9.31 -3.54 14.33
N ALA A 227 -9.59 -2.24 14.24
CA ALA A 227 -8.63 -1.23 13.85
C ALA A 227 -7.51 -1.08 14.89
N THR A 228 -7.84 -1.12 16.20
CA THR A 228 -6.84 -1.15 17.28
C THR A 228 -5.92 -2.36 17.16
N ASN A 229 -6.49 -3.55 16.95
CA ASN A 229 -5.72 -4.77 16.76
C ASN A 229 -4.81 -4.68 15.53
N LEU A 230 -5.32 -4.13 14.43
CA LEU A 230 -4.52 -3.88 13.23
C LEU A 230 -3.33 -2.95 13.52
N ILE A 231 -3.58 -1.77 14.08
CA ILE A 231 -2.54 -0.76 14.39
C ILE A 231 -1.47 -1.34 15.33
N ASN A 232 -1.88 -2.12 16.33
CA ASN A 232 -0.97 -2.78 17.27
C ASN A 232 -0.19 -3.94 16.64
N SER A 233 -0.65 -4.51 15.52
CA SER A 233 0.00 -5.63 14.84
C SER A 233 1.02 -5.23 13.75
N LEU A 234 1.24 -3.92 13.54
CA LEU A 234 2.06 -3.37 12.45
C LEU A 234 3.17 -2.44 12.96
N SER A 235 4.25 -2.32 12.17
CA SER A 235 5.43 -1.51 12.51
C SER A 235 6.06 -0.79 11.31
N ASN A 236 6.09 -1.41 10.13
CA ASN A 236 6.80 -0.92 8.94
C ASN A 236 5.87 -0.22 7.92
N VAL A 237 4.91 0.57 8.41
CA VAL A 237 3.92 1.30 7.60
C VAL A 237 3.65 2.68 8.22
N ASN A 238 3.22 3.64 7.39
CA ASN A 238 2.66 4.89 7.87
C ASN A 238 1.13 4.76 7.92
N ILE A 239 0.50 5.19 9.02
CA ILE A 239 -0.95 5.13 9.19
C ILE A 239 -1.50 6.52 9.46
N GLY A 240 -2.58 6.88 8.77
CA GLY A 240 -3.42 8.04 9.07
C GLY A 240 -4.87 7.61 9.26
N LEU A 241 -5.67 8.49 9.86
CA LEU A 241 -7.08 8.23 10.14
C LEU A 241 -7.94 9.35 9.56
N MET A 242 -9.02 8.95 8.88
CA MET A 242 -10.16 9.79 8.60
C MET A 242 -11.44 9.16 9.13
N ARG A 243 -12.43 10.02 9.33
CA ARG A 243 -13.80 9.63 9.62
C ARG A 243 -14.78 10.59 8.96
N TYR A 244 -16.04 10.19 8.89
CA TYR A 244 -17.13 11.04 8.39
C TYR A 244 -17.40 12.17 9.36
N SER A 245 -17.97 13.27 8.87
CA SER A 245 -18.45 14.32 9.74
C SER A 245 -19.73 13.90 10.47
N ASN A 246 -19.92 14.40 11.70
CA ASN A 246 -21.17 14.28 12.49
C ASN A 246 -21.91 15.63 12.57
N ASN A 247 -21.90 16.39 11.48
CA ASN A 247 -22.63 17.67 11.43
C ASN A 247 -24.12 17.40 11.31
N LEU A 248 -24.86 17.61 12.41
CA LEU A 248 -26.32 17.46 12.43
C LEU A 248 -27.05 18.72 12.95
N SER A 249 -26.31 19.68 13.52
CA SER A 249 -26.88 20.86 14.19
C SER A 249 -26.91 22.14 13.32
N GLY A 250 -26.31 22.12 12.13
CA GLY A 250 -26.37 23.22 11.16
C GLY A 250 -25.69 22.88 9.83
N PRO A 251 -25.96 23.63 8.75
CA PRO A 251 -25.28 23.47 7.48
C PRO A 251 -23.77 23.67 7.64
N ALA A 252 -22.98 22.68 7.24
CA ALA A 252 -21.54 22.68 7.31
C ALA A 252 -20.87 22.61 5.92
N GLY A 253 -21.56 22.14 4.88
CA GLY A 253 -21.03 22.15 3.51
C GLY A 253 -21.64 23.22 2.61
N PRO A 254 -21.06 23.47 1.41
CA PRO A 254 -21.70 24.30 0.39
C PRO A 254 -23.07 23.70 0.02
N ALA A 255 -24.11 24.53 -0.04
CA ALA A 255 -25.45 24.04 -0.37
C ALA A 255 -25.48 23.39 -1.76
N ASP A 256 -25.98 22.16 -1.86
CA ASP A 256 -26.34 21.54 -3.14
C ASP A 256 -27.70 22.12 -3.60
N PRO A 257 -27.80 22.72 -4.81
CA PRO A 257 -29.07 23.17 -5.37
C PRO A 257 -30.14 22.07 -5.50
N GLY A 258 -29.76 20.79 -5.45
CA GLY A 258 -30.65 19.63 -5.58
C GLY A 258 -31.05 18.93 -4.28
N ASN A 259 -30.36 19.17 -3.16
CA ASN A 259 -30.62 18.50 -1.89
C ASN A 259 -30.27 19.40 -0.69
N VAL A 260 -31.30 19.93 -0.01
CA VAL A 260 -31.12 20.80 1.16
C VAL A 260 -30.50 20.10 2.37
N TYR A 261 -30.56 18.77 2.44
CA TYR A 261 -29.96 17.97 3.51
C TYR A 261 -28.47 17.71 3.29
N ASP A 262 -27.98 17.90 2.06
CA ASP A 262 -26.57 17.75 1.70
C ASP A 262 -25.70 18.78 2.39
N ALA A 263 -26.26 19.96 2.67
CA ALA A 263 -25.55 20.99 3.43
C ALA A 263 -25.19 20.53 4.85
N TYR A 264 -25.82 19.48 5.39
CA TYR A 264 -25.52 18.92 6.71
C TYR A 264 -24.46 17.81 6.65
N ALA A 265 -24.34 17.12 5.51
CA ALA A 265 -23.14 16.34 5.23
C ALA A 265 -21.98 17.31 5.01
N ALA A 266 -20.82 17.02 5.58
CA ALA A 266 -19.63 17.81 5.36
C ALA A 266 -18.48 16.86 5.06
N GLY A 267 -18.70 15.90 4.16
CA GLY A 267 -17.76 14.83 3.88
C GLY A 267 -17.15 14.22 5.13
N GLY A 268 -15.82 14.16 5.15
CA GLY A 268 -15.05 13.72 6.29
C GLY A 268 -13.82 14.58 6.55
N MET A 269 -13.03 14.16 7.53
CA MET A 269 -11.88 14.92 8.02
C MET A 269 -10.68 14.01 8.29
N VAL A 270 -9.48 14.57 8.16
CA VAL A 270 -8.24 13.96 8.67
C VAL A 270 -8.21 14.11 10.18
N ALA A 271 -8.49 13.01 10.88
CA ALA A 271 -8.48 12.95 12.34
C ALA A 271 -7.08 12.67 12.91
N TYR A 272 -6.22 12.01 12.13
CA TYR A 272 -4.82 11.80 12.48
C TYR A 272 -3.96 11.79 11.20
N PRO A 273 -2.87 12.59 11.11
CA PRO A 273 -2.07 12.68 9.90
C PRO A 273 -1.31 11.38 9.64
N ILE A 274 -1.11 11.01 8.38
CA ILE A 274 -0.33 9.82 8.03
C ILE A 274 1.09 9.97 8.59
N SER A 275 1.43 9.08 9.52
CA SER A 275 2.70 9.09 10.24
C SER A 275 3.23 7.67 10.45
N PRO A 276 4.56 7.46 10.58
CA PRO A 276 5.12 6.15 10.87
C PRO A 276 4.56 5.56 12.16
N VAL A 277 3.95 4.38 12.09
CA VAL A 277 3.21 3.79 13.22
C VAL A 277 4.15 3.46 14.40
N ALA A 278 5.38 3.04 14.11
CA ALA A 278 6.34 2.59 15.13
C ALA A 278 7.14 3.73 15.80
N VAL A 279 6.92 5.00 15.42
CA VAL A 279 7.72 6.13 15.93
C VAL A 279 7.03 6.82 17.11
N GLY A 280 7.77 7.01 18.19
CA GLY A 280 7.32 7.81 19.35
C GLY A 280 5.99 7.33 19.93
N THR A 281 5.06 8.25 20.12
CA THR A 281 3.72 7.99 20.66
C THR A 281 2.66 7.77 19.58
N ASN A 282 3.05 7.65 18.30
CA ASN A 282 2.12 7.62 17.17
C ASN A 282 1.12 6.46 17.28
N ARG A 283 1.60 5.25 17.58
CA ARG A 283 0.73 4.07 17.79
C ARG A 283 -0.34 4.33 18.86
N THR A 284 0.07 4.84 20.02
CA THR A 284 -0.84 5.14 21.14
C THR A 284 -1.85 6.22 20.75
N ASN A 285 -1.43 7.26 20.04
CA ASN A 285 -2.30 8.35 19.61
C ASN A 285 -3.29 7.90 18.52
N LEU A 286 -2.87 7.04 17.60
CA LEU A 286 -3.74 6.41 16.61
C LEU A 286 -4.84 5.58 17.30
N VAL A 287 -4.46 4.68 18.22
CA VAL A 287 -5.41 3.86 18.98
C VAL A 287 -6.36 4.74 19.81
N THR A 288 -5.84 5.76 20.48
CA THR A 288 -6.66 6.71 21.25
C THR A 288 -7.66 7.45 20.35
N THR A 289 -7.24 7.84 19.15
CA THR A 289 -8.10 8.52 18.18
C THR A 289 -9.22 7.60 17.71
N VAL A 290 -8.90 6.38 17.28
CA VAL A 290 -9.90 5.35 16.87
C VAL A 290 -10.92 5.11 17.98
N ASN A 291 -10.45 4.89 19.21
CA ASN A 291 -11.32 4.60 20.36
C ASN A 291 -12.15 5.80 20.82
N SER A 292 -11.86 7.01 20.34
CA SER A 292 -12.67 8.20 20.63
C SER A 292 -13.84 8.39 19.67
N TYR A 293 -13.90 7.63 18.57
CA TYR A 293 -14.98 7.74 17.60
C TYR A 293 -16.32 7.32 18.20
N ALA A 294 -17.32 8.17 17.98
CA ALA A 294 -18.70 7.93 18.38
C ALA A 294 -19.57 7.87 17.11
N PRO A 295 -20.60 7.01 17.09
CA PRO A 295 -21.52 6.93 15.97
C PRO A 295 -22.40 8.18 15.94
N GLY A 296 -22.61 8.74 14.76
CA GLY A 296 -23.44 9.90 14.52
C GLY A 296 -23.12 10.58 13.18
N GLY A 297 -24.13 11.19 12.60
CA GLY A 297 -24.02 11.85 11.31
C GLY A 297 -24.57 10.99 10.19
N LEU A 298 -24.34 11.46 8.96
CA LEU A 298 -24.73 10.83 7.71
C LEU A 298 -23.57 9.98 7.16
N THR A 299 -23.72 9.46 5.95
CA THR A 299 -22.78 8.55 5.30
C THR A 299 -22.23 9.17 3.99
N PRO A 300 -21.39 10.23 4.06
CA PRO A 300 -20.96 10.99 2.88
C PRO A 300 -19.73 10.36 2.22
N LEU A 301 -19.93 9.26 1.47
CA LEU A 301 -18.84 8.41 0.98
C LEU A 301 -17.92 9.06 -0.08
N SER A 302 -18.50 9.61 -1.14
CA SER A 302 -17.80 10.30 -2.23
C SER A 302 -17.15 11.59 -1.74
N GLU A 303 -17.82 12.33 -0.87
CA GLU A 303 -17.29 13.56 -0.28
C GLU A 303 -16.10 13.28 0.63
N THR A 304 -16.19 12.24 1.47
CA THR A 304 -15.06 11.82 2.32
C THR A 304 -13.88 11.34 1.48
N LEU A 305 -14.14 10.57 0.41
CA LEU A 305 -13.09 10.15 -0.52
C LEU A 305 -12.48 11.34 -1.27
N TYR A 306 -13.27 12.35 -1.62
CA TYR A 306 -12.79 13.58 -2.24
C TYR A 306 -11.91 14.40 -1.29
N GLU A 307 -12.24 14.48 0.00
CA GLU A 307 -11.35 15.09 0.98
C GLU A 307 -10.03 14.31 1.11
N ALA A 308 -10.08 12.97 1.03
CA ALA A 308 -8.88 12.14 1.02
C ALA A 308 -8.01 12.41 -0.23
N TYR A 309 -8.64 12.60 -1.40
CA TYR A 309 -7.96 13.04 -2.61
C TYR A 309 -7.23 14.37 -2.38
N LEU A 310 -7.91 15.37 -1.81
CA LEU A 310 -7.30 16.67 -1.50
C LEU A 310 -6.12 16.53 -0.52
N TYR A 311 -6.22 15.63 0.45
CA TYR A 311 -5.12 15.37 1.38
C TYR A 311 -3.90 14.76 0.67
N TYR A 312 -4.09 13.74 -0.18
CA TYR A 312 -3.00 13.14 -0.93
C TYR A 312 -2.40 14.08 -1.99
N SER A 313 -3.22 14.90 -2.64
CA SER A 313 -2.76 15.83 -3.67
C SER A 313 -2.17 17.14 -3.10
N GLY A 314 -2.27 17.37 -1.79
CA GLY A 314 -1.89 18.64 -1.16
C GLY A 314 -2.78 19.82 -1.56
N GLY A 315 -4.05 19.53 -1.86
CA GLY A 315 -5.07 20.51 -2.24
C GLY A 315 -5.54 21.39 -1.07
N ASN A 316 -6.44 22.31 -1.39
CA ASN A 316 -7.08 23.13 -0.35
C ASN A 316 -8.04 22.28 0.49
N VAL A 317 -8.06 22.50 1.80
CA VAL A 317 -8.98 21.83 2.70
C VAL A 317 -10.41 22.31 2.42
N LEU A 318 -11.35 21.38 2.28
CA LEU A 318 -12.74 21.70 1.97
C LEU A 318 -13.64 21.23 3.12
N PHE A 319 -13.99 19.95 3.13
CA PHE A 319 -14.86 19.32 4.12
C PHE A 319 -14.20 19.27 5.51
N GLY A 320 -12.88 19.18 5.55
CA GLY A 320 -12.09 19.23 6.76
C GLY A 320 -12.14 20.55 7.52
N ASN A 321 -12.62 21.65 6.91
CA ASN A 321 -12.78 22.95 7.58
C ASN A 321 -14.13 23.13 8.25
N THR A 322 -15.07 22.25 7.98
CA THR A 322 -16.43 22.37 8.48
C THR A 322 -16.93 21.11 9.16
N SER A 323 -16.14 20.03 9.16
CA SER A 323 -16.44 18.77 9.84
C SER A 323 -16.63 18.90 11.36
N ALA A 324 -17.44 18.00 11.93
CA ALA A 324 -17.65 17.82 13.37
C ALA A 324 -17.35 16.38 13.80
N PRO A 325 -16.92 16.14 15.06
CA PRO A 325 -16.86 17.10 16.16
C PRO A 325 -15.62 18.02 16.12
N THR A 326 -14.66 17.75 15.23
CA THR A 326 -13.45 18.55 15.09
C THR A 326 -13.16 18.82 13.63
N LEU A 327 -12.33 19.82 13.36
CA LEU A 327 -11.78 20.05 12.02
C LEU A 327 -10.66 19.05 11.71
N SER A 328 -10.25 18.99 10.44
CA SER A 328 -9.02 18.28 10.05
C SER A 328 -7.82 18.82 10.83
N VAL A 329 -7.09 17.90 11.47
CA VAL A 329 -6.06 18.21 12.46
C VAL A 329 -4.92 19.03 11.89
N ALA A 330 -4.33 19.90 12.71
CA ALA A 330 -3.26 20.82 12.31
C ALA A 330 -2.07 20.09 11.67
N GLY A 331 -1.70 18.91 12.17
CA GLY A 331 -0.60 18.10 11.63
C GLY A 331 -0.82 17.56 10.21
N SER A 332 -2.04 17.63 9.68
CA SER A 332 -2.33 17.27 8.28
C SER A 332 -2.13 18.42 7.30
N ARG A 333 -1.92 19.65 7.80
CA ARG A 333 -1.91 20.88 7.00
C ARG A 333 -0.50 21.45 6.86
N VAL A 334 -0.28 22.25 5.82
CA VAL A 334 1.00 22.94 5.59
C VAL A 334 1.39 23.74 6.84
N GLY A 335 2.63 23.57 7.30
CA GLY A 335 3.17 24.22 8.48
C GLY A 335 2.64 23.68 9.82
N GLY A 336 1.88 22.58 9.83
CA GLY A 336 1.35 21.98 11.06
C GLY A 336 0.35 22.87 11.79
N SER A 337 -0.35 23.74 11.06
CA SER A 337 -1.23 24.78 11.63
C SER A 337 -2.69 24.56 11.23
N ALA A 338 -3.59 24.61 12.21
CA ALA A 338 -5.04 24.55 11.97
C ALA A 338 -5.56 25.74 11.14
N ALA A 339 -4.81 26.85 11.08
CA ALA A 339 -5.16 28.03 10.29
C ALA A 339 -4.81 27.90 8.80
N SER A 340 -3.97 26.91 8.41
CA SER A 340 -3.62 26.71 7.01
C SER A 340 -4.78 26.09 6.25
N ASN A 341 -5.15 26.67 5.10
CA ASN A 341 -6.19 26.13 4.24
C ASN A 341 -5.69 25.09 3.23
N GLN A 342 -4.44 24.64 3.36
CA GLN A 342 -3.85 23.68 2.42
C GLN A 342 -3.37 22.44 3.16
N TYR A 343 -3.67 21.27 2.61
CA TYR A 343 -3.15 20.02 3.10
C TYR A 343 -1.65 19.88 2.82
N GLN A 344 -0.94 19.31 3.79
CA GLN A 344 0.41 18.83 3.59
C GLN A 344 0.31 17.41 3.04
N THR A 345 0.67 17.19 1.76
CA THR A 345 0.64 15.84 1.20
C THR A 345 1.51 14.89 2.04
N PRO A 346 1.00 13.67 2.34
CA PRO A 346 1.77 12.64 3.03
C PRO A 346 2.77 11.92 2.09
N VAL A 347 2.74 12.21 0.79
CA VAL A 347 3.65 11.61 -0.19
C VAL A 347 5.01 12.29 -0.11
N GLN A 348 6.00 11.57 0.43
CA GLN A 348 7.34 12.11 0.69
C GLN A 348 8.42 11.55 -0.24
N TYR A 349 8.19 10.39 -0.86
CA TYR A 349 9.18 9.73 -1.72
C TYR A 349 8.54 9.24 -3.03
N GLN A 350 9.32 9.31 -4.12
CA GLN A 350 8.88 8.92 -5.46
C GLN A 350 8.31 7.50 -5.52
N CYS A 351 8.91 6.57 -4.78
CA CYS A 351 8.53 5.16 -4.78
C CYS A 351 7.54 4.80 -3.66
N GLN A 352 7.07 5.78 -2.87
CA GLN A 352 6.16 5.54 -1.77
C GLN A 352 4.78 5.14 -2.30
N LYS A 353 4.31 3.96 -1.91
CA LYS A 353 2.98 3.47 -2.28
C LYS A 353 1.94 4.03 -1.31
N ASN A 354 0.81 4.46 -1.85
CA ASN A 354 -0.28 5.08 -1.11
C ASN A 354 -1.57 4.26 -1.24
N PHE A 355 -2.24 4.06 -0.12
CA PHE A 355 -3.41 3.19 -0.02
C PHE A 355 -4.49 3.84 0.85
N ILE A 356 -5.74 3.66 0.45
CA ILE A 356 -6.90 3.95 1.28
C ILE A 356 -7.57 2.63 1.63
N VAL A 357 -7.87 2.43 2.92
CA VAL A 357 -8.75 1.36 3.40
C VAL A 357 -10.03 2.01 3.89
N TYR A 358 -11.09 1.83 3.11
CA TYR A 358 -12.35 2.51 3.29
C TYR A 358 -13.37 1.54 3.88
N LEU A 359 -13.75 1.74 5.14
CA LEU A 359 -14.75 0.92 5.83
C LEU A 359 -16.07 1.68 5.90
N THR A 360 -17.17 1.01 5.54
CA THR A 360 -18.55 1.49 5.74
C THR A 360 -19.51 0.37 6.08
N ASP A 361 -20.55 0.68 6.87
CA ASP A 361 -21.60 -0.28 7.22
C ASP A 361 -22.85 -0.20 6.34
N GLY A 362 -22.81 0.63 5.28
CA GLY A 362 -23.97 0.75 4.42
C GLY A 362 -23.83 1.73 3.27
N LEU A 363 -24.96 2.33 2.93
CA LEU A 363 -25.20 3.10 1.72
C LEU A 363 -24.94 4.59 1.98
N PRO A 364 -24.44 5.34 0.98
CA PRO A 364 -24.24 6.77 1.14
C PRO A 364 -25.55 7.51 1.40
N THR A 365 -25.50 8.51 2.26
CA THR A 365 -26.61 9.42 2.56
C THR A 365 -26.08 10.84 2.57
N ALA A 366 -26.75 11.75 1.85
CA ALA A 366 -26.29 13.13 1.64
C ALA A 366 -24.81 13.14 1.18
N ASP A 367 -24.59 12.75 -0.08
CA ASP A 367 -23.26 12.51 -0.63
C ASP A 367 -23.19 12.99 -2.08
N ASN A 368 -23.49 14.26 -2.30
CA ASN A 368 -23.57 14.86 -3.63
C ASN A 368 -22.73 16.14 -3.79
N GLN A 369 -22.23 16.75 -2.71
CA GLN A 369 -21.51 18.04 -2.76
C GLN A 369 -20.23 17.95 -3.59
N ALA A 370 -19.59 16.79 -3.59
CA ALA A 370 -18.35 16.55 -4.32
C ALA A 370 -18.56 16.26 -5.81
N ASP A 371 -19.78 15.97 -6.29
CA ASP A 371 -20.00 15.48 -7.66
C ASP A 371 -19.51 16.45 -8.74
N SER A 372 -19.86 17.73 -8.61
CA SER A 372 -19.43 18.77 -9.55
C SER A 372 -17.92 19.04 -9.46
N LEU A 373 -17.32 18.83 -8.29
CA LEU A 373 -15.89 19.01 -8.06
C LEU A 373 -15.09 17.86 -8.68
N ILE A 374 -15.59 16.62 -8.53
CA ILE A 374 -14.99 15.42 -9.10
C ILE A 374 -15.05 15.49 -10.63
N THR A 375 -16.21 15.79 -11.21
CA THR A 375 -16.36 15.92 -12.67
C THR A 375 -15.59 17.10 -13.27
N ALA A 376 -15.20 18.08 -12.47
CA ALA A 376 -14.34 19.19 -12.87
C ALA A 376 -12.83 18.87 -12.75
N LEU A 377 -12.45 17.71 -12.23
CA LEU A 377 -11.05 17.32 -12.13
C LEU A 377 -10.39 17.20 -13.52
N PRO A 378 -9.11 17.59 -13.67
CA PRO A 378 -8.44 17.57 -14.96
C PRO A 378 -8.44 16.18 -15.61
N ASN A 379 -8.99 16.06 -16.82
CA ASN A 379 -9.10 14.79 -17.57
C ASN A 379 -9.93 13.70 -16.89
N GLU A 380 -10.76 14.02 -15.90
CA GLU A 380 -11.53 13.02 -15.16
C GLU A 380 -12.44 12.19 -16.06
N ALA A 381 -13.16 12.84 -16.98
CA ALA A 381 -14.03 12.14 -17.94
C ALA A 381 -13.30 11.05 -18.76
N THR A 382 -11.98 11.20 -18.97
CA THR A 382 -11.15 10.24 -19.70
C THR A 382 -10.50 9.21 -18.76
N VAL A 383 -10.03 9.65 -17.58
CA VAL A 383 -9.21 8.84 -16.67
C VAL A 383 -10.05 8.17 -15.58
N GLY A 384 -10.91 8.93 -14.91
CA GLY A 384 -11.90 8.45 -13.94
C GLY A 384 -13.12 7.79 -14.58
N GLY A 385 -13.46 8.20 -15.81
CA GLY A 385 -14.68 7.76 -16.49
C GLY A 385 -15.89 8.61 -16.08
N ALA A 386 -17.09 8.19 -16.46
CA ALA A 386 -18.30 8.88 -16.00
C ALA A 386 -18.62 8.48 -14.56
N CYS A 387 -19.10 9.43 -13.75
CA CYS A 387 -19.82 9.07 -12.52
C CYS A 387 -20.97 8.12 -12.85
N ASP A 388 -21.29 7.22 -11.92
CA ASP A 388 -22.31 6.21 -12.12
C ASP A 388 -23.68 6.86 -12.39
N ASP A 389 -24.48 6.27 -13.29
CA ASP A 389 -25.85 6.73 -13.54
C ASP A 389 -26.78 6.28 -12.40
N THR A 390 -26.89 7.14 -11.40
CA THR A 390 -27.78 6.94 -10.25
C THR A 390 -29.22 7.38 -10.50
N THR A 391 -29.63 7.70 -11.74
CA THR A 391 -31.06 7.93 -12.07
C THR A 391 -31.92 6.67 -11.89
N LYS A 392 -31.26 5.52 -11.68
CA LYS A 392 -31.84 4.29 -11.16
C LYS A 392 -31.14 4.00 -9.85
N SER A 393 -31.88 4.08 -8.74
CA SER A 393 -31.41 3.44 -7.51
C SER A 393 -31.09 1.98 -7.84
N PRO A 394 -29.96 1.40 -7.39
CA PRO A 394 -29.67 0.01 -7.67
C PRO A 394 -30.78 -0.93 -7.17
N TYR A 395 -31.64 -0.45 -6.24
CA TYR A 395 -32.83 -1.12 -5.74
C TYR A 395 -33.94 -0.09 -5.44
N ASN A 396 -35.20 -0.44 -5.64
CA ASN A 396 -36.40 0.40 -5.49
C ASN A 396 -36.73 0.87 -4.05
N GLY A 397 -35.72 0.98 -3.18
CA GLY A 397 -35.89 1.19 -1.74
C GLY A 397 -36.41 -0.04 -1.01
N LEU A 398 -36.47 -1.20 -1.69
CA LEU A 398 -36.91 -2.47 -1.12
C LEU A 398 -35.77 -3.49 -1.05
N ASP A 399 -35.84 -4.40 -0.08
CA ASP A 399 -34.96 -5.56 0.02
C ASP A 399 -35.28 -6.62 -1.05
N ALA A 400 -34.56 -7.73 -1.03
CA ALA A 400 -34.76 -8.86 -1.96
C ALA A 400 -36.17 -9.49 -1.88
N ASN A 401 -36.98 -9.11 -0.88
CA ASN A 401 -38.35 -9.58 -0.64
C ASN A 401 -39.39 -8.47 -0.88
N ASN A 402 -39.02 -7.38 -1.54
CA ASN A 402 -39.87 -6.22 -1.78
C ASN A 402 -40.36 -5.50 -0.49
N VAL A 403 -39.60 -5.56 0.61
CA VAL A 403 -39.88 -4.81 1.85
C VAL A 403 -39.05 -3.54 1.88
N ALA A 404 -39.67 -2.40 2.22
CA ALA A 404 -38.97 -1.13 2.33
C ALA A 404 -37.79 -1.23 3.31
N ILE A 405 -36.58 -0.92 2.83
CA ILE A 405 -35.37 -0.90 3.65
C ILE A 405 -35.43 0.34 4.55
N PRO A 406 -35.55 0.19 5.89
CA PRO A 406 -35.58 1.33 6.79
C PRO A 406 -34.27 2.12 6.69
N GLY A 407 -34.34 3.43 6.41
CA GLY A 407 -33.15 4.28 6.21
C GLY A 407 -32.54 4.24 4.81
N GLY A 408 -33.18 3.56 3.84
CA GLY A 408 -32.75 3.60 2.44
C GLY A 408 -32.84 5.00 1.84
N TRP A 409 -31.80 5.39 1.09
CA TRP A 409 -31.55 6.45 0.08
C TRP A 409 -32.43 7.72 -0.06
N ASP A 410 -33.60 7.80 0.55
CA ASP A 410 -34.66 8.76 0.21
C ASP A 410 -35.40 9.30 1.46
N TYR A 411 -34.79 9.23 2.64
CA TYR A 411 -35.35 9.89 3.82
C TYR A 411 -34.35 10.81 4.56
N PRO A 412 -34.53 12.14 4.46
CA PRO A 412 -35.35 12.90 3.51
C PRO A 412 -34.47 13.53 2.42
N GLY A 413 -34.75 13.33 1.13
CA GLY A 413 -34.01 14.08 0.09
C GLY A 413 -34.31 13.62 -1.34
N PRO A 414 -34.92 14.46 -2.21
CA PRO A 414 -35.57 14.06 -3.46
C PRO A 414 -34.63 13.72 -4.64
N SER A 415 -33.32 13.52 -4.41
CA SER A 415 -32.36 13.46 -5.52
C SER A 415 -31.98 12.05 -5.96
N GLY A 416 -32.13 10.99 -5.14
CA GLY A 416 -31.84 9.60 -5.54
C GLY A 416 -30.43 9.38 -6.10
N LYS A 417 -29.46 10.26 -5.80
CA LYS A 417 -28.17 10.37 -6.53
C LYS A 417 -26.91 10.30 -5.65
N ALA A 418 -27.04 10.08 -4.35
CA ALA A 418 -25.91 10.08 -3.43
C ALA A 418 -24.84 9.04 -3.82
N GLY A 419 -23.56 9.35 -3.65
CA GLY A 419 -22.48 8.40 -3.91
C GLY A 419 -22.01 8.22 -5.35
N LYS A 420 -22.66 8.86 -6.33
CA LYS A 420 -22.48 8.50 -7.75
C LYS A 420 -21.06 8.63 -8.28
N CYS A 421 -20.25 9.52 -7.70
CA CYS A 421 -18.90 9.79 -8.19
C CYS A 421 -17.79 9.04 -7.44
N MET A 422 -18.09 8.19 -6.45
CA MET A 422 -17.06 7.46 -5.69
C MET A 422 -16.21 6.55 -6.60
N SER A 423 -16.85 5.78 -7.50
CA SER A 423 -16.16 4.85 -8.40
C SER A 423 -15.25 5.59 -9.39
N ALA A 424 -15.76 6.67 -9.99
CA ALA A 424 -15.01 7.49 -10.93
C ALA A 424 -13.82 8.19 -10.26
N LEU A 425 -14.02 8.72 -9.05
CA LEU A 425 -12.94 9.30 -8.25
C LEU A 425 -11.89 8.26 -7.86
N ALA A 426 -12.31 7.07 -7.42
CA ALA A 426 -11.38 5.98 -7.09
C ALA A 426 -10.50 5.61 -8.28
N LYS A 427 -11.11 5.49 -9.48
CA LYS A 427 -10.39 5.23 -10.72
C LYS A 427 -9.45 6.36 -11.11
N TYR A 428 -9.87 7.60 -10.91
CA TYR A 428 -9.04 8.77 -11.13
C TYR A 428 -7.81 8.77 -10.21
N MET A 429 -8.00 8.56 -8.91
CA MET A 429 -6.91 8.50 -7.93
C MET A 429 -5.90 7.38 -8.22
N PHE A 430 -6.35 6.28 -8.84
CA PHE A 430 -5.49 5.16 -9.20
C PHE A 430 -4.68 5.40 -10.50
N ASN A 431 -5.26 6.10 -11.48
CA ASN A 431 -4.65 6.29 -12.80
C ASN A 431 -3.99 7.66 -13.01
N THR A 432 -4.16 8.60 -12.07
CA THR A 432 -3.61 9.95 -12.15
C THR A 432 -2.44 10.12 -11.19
N ASP A 433 -1.45 10.90 -11.61
CA ASP A 433 -0.41 11.38 -10.70
C ASP A 433 -0.95 12.52 -9.83
N LEU A 434 -1.11 12.26 -8.53
CA LEU A 434 -1.69 13.21 -7.60
C LEU A 434 -0.70 14.26 -7.11
N PHE A 435 0.61 14.07 -7.33
CA PHE A 435 1.62 15.01 -6.89
C PHE A 435 2.72 15.24 -7.95
N PRO A 436 2.41 15.93 -9.07
CA PRO A 436 3.28 16.04 -10.25
C PRO A 436 4.60 16.78 -10.05
N SER A 437 4.82 17.40 -8.89
CA SER A 437 6.10 18.01 -8.53
C SER A 437 7.15 16.96 -8.16
N MET A 438 6.73 15.71 -7.93
CA MET A 438 7.60 14.56 -7.69
C MET A 438 7.70 13.72 -8.96
N PRO A 439 8.89 13.20 -9.32
CA PRO A 439 9.01 12.31 -10.46
C PRO A 439 8.22 11.01 -10.25
N GLY A 440 7.71 10.42 -11.34
CA GLY A 440 6.92 9.18 -11.29
C GLY A 440 5.41 9.45 -11.28
N GLN A 441 4.64 8.48 -10.81
CA GLN A 441 3.20 8.61 -10.63
C GLN A 441 2.86 8.35 -9.17
N GLN A 442 2.38 9.36 -8.45
CA GLN A 442 1.96 9.28 -7.06
C GLN A 442 0.46 8.99 -6.99
N ASN A 443 0.09 7.76 -7.39
CA ASN A 443 -1.29 7.30 -7.32
C ASN A 443 -1.66 6.71 -5.95
N VAL A 444 -2.96 6.51 -5.75
CA VAL A 444 -3.55 5.91 -4.53
C VAL A 444 -4.43 4.72 -4.92
N GLN A 445 -4.25 3.60 -4.23
CA GLN A 445 -5.06 2.39 -4.43
C GLN A 445 -6.15 2.29 -3.34
N LEU A 446 -7.39 1.98 -3.74
CA LEU A 446 -8.56 1.93 -2.85
C LEU A 446 -8.99 0.50 -2.54
N TYR A 447 -9.00 0.15 -1.25
CA TYR A 447 -9.67 -1.05 -0.72
C TYR A 447 -10.96 -0.64 -0.02
N THR A 448 -12.03 -1.41 -0.18
CA THR A 448 -13.31 -1.17 0.50
C THR A 448 -13.69 -2.35 1.39
N ILE A 449 -14.28 -2.06 2.55
CA ILE A 449 -14.82 -3.04 3.49
C ILE A 449 -16.27 -2.68 3.78
N GLY A 450 -17.17 -3.60 3.46
CA GLY A 450 -18.57 -3.55 3.89
C GLY A 450 -18.75 -4.26 5.23
N PHE A 451 -19.22 -3.55 6.25
CA PHE A 451 -19.37 -4.08 7.61
C PHE A 451 -20.84 -4.28 8.03
N GLY A 452 -21.27 -5.51 8.27
CA GLY A 452 -22.63 -5.85 8.70
C GLY A 452 -23.26 -6.95 7.86
N ASP A 453 -24.53 -7.22 8.13
CA ASP A 453 -25.36 -8.24 7.50
C ASP A 453 -26.74 -7.69 7.08
N ASP A 454 -26.93 -6.37 7.13
CA ASP A 454 -28.20 -5.76 6.78
C ASP A 454 -28.48 -5.81 5.26
N PRO A 455 -29.76 -5.82 4.85
CA PRO A 455 -30.12 -5.83 3.43
C PRO A 455 -29.57 -4.64 2.64
N GLY A 456 -29.35 -3.49 3.28
CA GLY A 456 -28.76 -2.31 2.65
C GLY A 456 -27.30 -2.52 2.27
N LEU A 457 -26.54 -3.23 3.09
CA LEU A 457 -25.16 -3.60 2.78
C LEU A 457 -25.07 -4.64 1.66
N ALA A 458 -25.99 -5.61 1.59
CA ALA A 458 -26.01 -6.57 0.49
C ALA A 458 -26.13 -5.87 -0.87
N VAL A 459 -26.90 -4.78 -0.90
CA VAL A 459 -27.04 -3.85 -2.03
C VAL A 459 -25.77 -3.04 -2.26
N ALA A 460 -25.18 -2.45 -1.20
CA ALA A 460 -23.98 -1.62 -1.27
C ALA A 460 -22.74 -2.40 -1.74
N SER A 461 -22.68 -3.70 -1.44
CA SER A 461 -21.49 -4.54 -1.62
C SER A 461 -21.01 -4.60 -3.07
N ASN A 462 -21.93 -4.72 -4.04
CA ASN A 462 -21.55 -4.74 -5.47
C ASN A 462 -21.01 -3.37 -5.94
N TRP A 463 -21.58 -2.28 -5.42
CA TRP A 463 -21.15 -0.94 -5.74
C TRP A 463 -19.78 -0.61 -5.11
N LEU A 464 -19.58 -0.95 -3.82
CA LEU A 464 -18.29 -0.84 -3.14
C LEU A 464 -17.20 -1.72 -3.81
N ALA A 465 -17.57 -2.89 -4.32
CA ALA A 465 -16.69 -3.76 -5.10
C ALA A 465 -16.29 -3.14 -6.43
N THR A 466 -17.23 -2.46 -7.10
CA THR A 466 -16.95 -1.72 -8.34
C THR A 466 -15.96 -0.58 -8.08
N ALA A 467 -16.20 0.23 -7.03
CA ALA A 467 -15.31 1.32 -6.66
C ALA A 467 -13.90 0.84 -6.28
N ALA A 468 -13.78 -0.22 -5.47
CA ALA A 468 -12.47 -0.80 -5.13
C ALA A 468 -11.74 -1.34 -6.36
N THR A 469 -12.44 -2.05 -7.25
CA THR A 469 -11.84 -2.58 -8.48
C THR A 469 -11.36 -1.45 -9.39
N ALA A 470 -12.16 -0.39 -9.52
CA ALA A 470 -11.82 0.79 -10.32
C ALA A 470 -10.60 1.53 -9.74
N GLY A 471 -10.50 1.61 -8.40
CA GLY A 471 -9.35 2.12 -7.66
C GLY A 471 -8.18 1.13 -7.49
N GLY A 472 -8.18 0.02 -8.25
CA GLY A 472 -7.10 -0.96 -8.30
C GLY A 472 -6.97 -1.88 -7.08
N GLY A 473 -7.85 -1.78 -6.07
CA GLY A 473 -7.85 -2.62 -4.88
C GLY A 473 -8.89 -3.74 -4.92
N GLN A 474 -9.33 -4.17 -3.74
CA GLN A 474 -10.25 -5.29 -3.55
C GLN A 474 -11.33 -4.94 -2.52
N PHE A 475 -12.48 -5.56 -2.64
CA PHE A 475 -13.59 -5.45 -1.69
C PHE A 475 -13.65 -6.65 -0.74
N TYR A 476 -13.99 -6.39 0.51
CA TYR A 476 -14.22 -7.39 1.55
C TYR A 476 -15.55 -7.13 2.23
N GLN A 477 -16.29 -8.18 2.56
CA GLN A 477 -17.51 -8.08 3.35
C GLN A 477 -17.37 -8.91 4.63
N THR A 478 -17.79 -8.35 5.76
CA THR A 478 -17.71 -8.99 7.06
C THR A 478 -18.79 -8.47 8.00
N GLY A 479 -19.29 -9.30 8.92
CA GLY A 479 -20.30 -8.91 9.92
C GLY A 479 -19.82 -8.95 11.37
N ASP A 480 -18.61 -9.46 11.62
CA ASP A 480 -18.08 -9.68 12.96
C ASP A 480 -16.60 -9.27 13.09
N LEU A 481 -16.08 -9.36 14.32
CA LEU A 481 -14.71 -8.98 14.66
C LEU A 481 -13.68 -9.85 13.91
N ASN A 482 -13.87 -11.17 13.88
CA ASN A 482 -12.90 -12.08 13.28
C ASN A 482 -12.79 -11.89 11.75
N GLY A 483 -13.94 -11.75 11.07
CA GLY A 483 -13.96 -11.46 9.64
C GLY A 483 -13.35 -10.10 9.33
N LEU A 484 -13.58 -9.09 10.17
CA LEU A 484 -13.00 -7.76 9.98
C LEU A 484 -11.48 -7.77 10.18
N GLN A 485 -10.98 -8.47 11.20
CA GLN A 485 -9.54 -8.68 11.41
C GLN A 485 -8.89 -9.41 10.22
N THR A 486 -9.58 -10.43 9.68
CA THR A 486 -9.13 -11.17 8.50
C THR A 486 -9.03 -10.26 7.28
N ALA A 487 -10.08 -9.48 7.00
CA ALA A 487 -10.11 -8.54 5.89
C ALA A 487 -8.97 -7.51 5.98
N LEU A 488 -8.80 -6.87 7.15
CA LEU A 488 -7.74 -5.89 7.39
C LEU A 488 -6.34 -6.49 7.24
N THR A 489 -6.10 -7.70 7.76
CA THR A 489 -4.82 -8.39 7.64
C THR A 489 -4.52 -8.76 6.18
N ASN A 490 -5.53 -9.18 5.42
CA ASN A 490 -5.39 -9.50 3.99
C ASN A 490 -5.06 -8.25 3.17
N ILE A 491 -5.72 -7.13 3.44
CA ILE A 491 -5.44 -5.85 2.80
C ILE A 491 -3.99 -5.44 3.08
N VAL A 492 -3.56 -5.46 4.34
CA VAL A 492 -2.19 -5.08 4.69
C VAL A 492 -1.16 -6.04 4.10
N SER A 493 -1.45 -7.35 4.02
CA SER A 493 -0.59 -8.29 3.30
C SER A 493 -0.41 -7.90 1.83
N ASN A 494 -1.50 -7.57 1.13
CA ASN A 494 -1.44 -7.14 -0.26
C ASN A 494 -0.66 -5.83 -0.41
N ILE A 495 -0.86 -4.87 0.49
CA ILE A 495 -0.09 -3.62 0.55
C ILE A 495 1.40 -3.91 0.67
N LEU A 496 1.80 -4.72 1.65
CA LEU A 496 3.22 -5.06 1.88
C LEU A 496 3.84 -5.80 0.70
N LYS A 497 3.08 -6.65 -0.02
CA LYS A 497 3.52 -7.33 -1.25
C LYS A 497 3.70 -6.35 -2.41
N THR A 498 2.73 -5.46 -2.64
CA THR A 498 2.79 -4.46 -3.71
C THR A 498 3.96 -3.51 -3.52
N SER A 499 4.24 -3.09 -2.28
CA SER A 499 5.35 -2.17 -1.96
C SER A 499 6.75 -2.72 -2.24
N THR A 500 6.91 -4.02 -2.53
CA THR A 500 8.23 -4.65 -2.73
C THR A 500 8.60 -4.95 -4.19
N THR A 501 7.77 -4.57 -5.18
CA THR A 501 7.84 -5.12 -6.56
C THR A 501 8.52 -4.25 -7.63
N PHE A 502 9.43 -3.32 -7.29
CA PHE A 502 10.08 -2.48 -8.31
C PHE A 502 11.49 -2.96 -8.72
N THR A 503 11.63 -3.32 -10.00
CA THR A 503 12.83 -3.05 -10.81
C THR A 503 12.41 -2.18 -12.00
N ALA A 504 13.15 -1.11 -12.28
CA ALA A 504 12.94 -0.33 -13.50
C ALA A 504 13.43 -1.14 -14.72
N PRO A 505 12.68 -1.23 -15.82
CA PRO A 505 13.20 -1.78 -17.07
C PRO A 505 14.34 -0.88 -17.58
N THR A 506 15.56 -1.41 -17.67
CA THR A 506 16.67 -0.69 -18.31
C THR A 506 16.74 -1.05 -19.79
N VAL A 507 16.78 -0.03 -20.64
CA VAL A 507 17.12 -0.19 -22.05
C VAL A 507 18.64 -0.18 -22.12
N SER A 508 19.26 -1.33 -22.35
CA SER A 508 20.69 -1.37 -22.65
C SER A 508 20.88 -0.77 -24.06
N VAL A 509 21.31 0.49 -24.12
CA VAL A 509 21.86 1.03 -25.36
C VAL A 509 23.15 0.28 -25.67
N ASN A 510 23.17 -0.39 -26.81
CA ASN A 510 24.31 -1.18 -27.27
C ASN A 510 25.56 -0.27 -27.36
N ALA A 511 26.51 -0.47 -26.45
CA ALA A 511 27.73 0.34 -26.35
C ALA A 511 28.71 0.17 -27.52
N PHE A 512 28.41 -0.69 -28.50
CA PHE A 512 29.33 -1.02 -29.60
C PHE A 512 29.01 -0.38 -30.95
N ASN A 513 27.93 0.39 -31.12
CA ASN A 513 27.68 1.02 -32.42
C ASN A 513 26.98 2.38 -32.34
N ARG A 514 27.77 3.47 -32.24
CA ARG A 514 27.26 4.85 -32.18
C ARG A 514 27.01 5.51 -33.54
N THR A 515 27.07 4.80 -34.68
CA THR A 515 26.92 5.48 -35.99
C THR A 515 26.27 4.71 -37.14
N GLN A 516 25.57 3.59 -36.92
CA GLN A 516 24.67 3.02 -37.95
C GLN A 516 23.40 2.43 -37.34
N THR A 517 22.26 2.82 -37.92
CA THR A 517 20.89 2.46 -37.55
C THR A 517 20.60 1.01 -37.88
N LEU A 518 20.55 0.15 -36.87
CA LEU A 518 19.71 -1.03 -36.94
C LEU A 518 18.36 -0.65 -36.36
N SER A 519 17.29 -0.84 -37.13
CA SER A 519 15.91 -0.67 -36.65
C SER A 519 15.51 -1.77 -35.66
N ASP A 520 16.44 -2.54 -35.10
CA ASP A 520 16.15 -3.64 -34.18
C ASP A 520 16.26 -3.18 -32.72
N LEU A 521 15.23 -3.47 -31.93
CA LEU A 521 15.17 -3.23 -30.48
C LEU A 521 15.17 -4.56 -29.74
N TYR A 522 16.07 -4.70 -28.76
CA TYR A 522 16.10 -5.86 -27.87
C TYR A 522 15.67 -5.45 -26.47
N VAL A 523 14.65 -6.11 -25.94
CA VAL A 523 14.09 -5.81 -24.62
C VAL A 523 14.26 -7.04 -23.74
N SER A 524 15.02 -6.88 -22.66
CA SER A 524 15.12 -7.89 -21.60
C SER A 524 13.93 -7.78 -20.66
N VAL A 525 13.23 -8.89 -20.44
CA VAL A 525 12.08 -8.99 -19.53
C VAL A 525 12.35 -10.07 -18.49
N PHE A 526 11.93 -9.82 -17.24
CA PHE A 526 12.13 -10.73 -16.11
C PHE A 526 10.84 -10.86 -15.31
N GLN A 527 10.51 -12.08 -14.91
CA GLN A 527 9.37 -12.37 -14.05
C GLN A 527 9.89 -12.68 -12.65
N PRO A 528 9.55 -11.87 -11.63
CA PRO A 528 9.90 -12.17 -10.26
C PRO A 528 9.37 -13.55 -9.87
N SER A 529 10.24 -14.40 -9.35
CA SER A 529 9.88 -15.70 -8.80
C SER A 529 10.39 -15.81 -7.36
N LEU A 530 9.68 -16.58 -6.54
CA LEU A 530 10.08 -16.93 -5.18
C LEU A 530 11.25 -17.95 -5.16
N THR A 531 11.69 -18.41 -6.34
CA THR A 531 12.83 -19.31 -6.55
C THR A 531 14.11 -18.55 -6.89
N TYR A 532 15.28 -19.16 -6.64
CA TYR A 532 16.61 -18.57 -6.87
C TYR A 532 16.88 -18.13 -8.32
N HIS A 533 16.12 -18.67 -9.28
CA HIS A 533 16.13 -18.22 -10.67
C HIS A 533 14.82 -17.47 -10.96
N TRP A 534 14.97 -16.25 -11.48
CA TRP A 534 13.87 -15.51 -12.09
C TRP A 534 13.82 -15.86 -13.58
N PRO A 535 12.68 -16.36 -14.09
CA PRO A 535 12.52 -16.51 -15.53
C PRO A 535 12.82 -15.18 -16.21
N GLY A 536 13.77 -15.20 -17.14
CA GLY A 536 14.18 -14.07 -17.94
C GLY A 536 14.08 -14.41 -19.42
N ASN A 537 13.83 -13.41 -20.25
CA ASN A 537 13.73 -13.56 -21.70
C ASN A 537 14.21 -12.29 -22.41
N VAL A 538 14.63 -12.43 -23.66
CA VAL A 538 14.99 -11.32 -24.53
C VAL A 538 14.04 -11.31 -25.71
N LYS A 539 13.31 -10.22 -25.90
CA LYS A 539 12.38 -10.05 -27.00
C LYS A 539 12.93 -9.09 -28.02
N LYS A 540 12.88 -9.49 -29.29
CA LYS A 540 13.29 -8.65 -30.42
C LYS A 540 12.07 -7.95 -31.02
N TYR A 541 12.16 -6.64 -31.20
CA TYR A 541 11.19 -5.75 -31.84
C TYR A 541 11.90 -4.89 -32.88
N SER A 542 11.16 -4.07 -33.62
CA SER A 542 11.76 -3.07 -34.50
C SER A 542 11.33 -1.66 -34.13
N VAL A 543 12.10 -0.64 -34.49
CA VAL A 543 11.75 0.77 -34.30
C VAL A 543 11.60 1.41 -35.67
N GLN A 544 10.41 1.95 -35.93
CA GLN A 544 10.06 2.64 -37.17
C GLN A 544 9.39 3.97 -36.81
N ASN A 545 9.97 5.10 -37.26
CA ASN A 545 9.46 6.45 -36.96
C ASN A 545 9.24 6.73 -35.45
N GLY A 546 10.13 6.20 -34.59
CA GLY A 546 10.04 6.37 -33.13
C GLY A 546 9.03 5.46 -32.43
N VAL A 547 8.33 4.59 -33.17
CA VAL A 547 7.37 3.63 -32.61
C VAL A 547 7.98 2.23 -32.61
N ILE A 548 7.81 1.51 -31.49
CA ILE A 548 8.22 0.11 -31.36
C ILE A 548 7.18 -0.75 -32.08
N MET A 549 7.60 -1.43 -33.14
CA MET A 549 6.79 -2.31 -33.97
C MET A 549 7.09 -3.78 -33.66
N ASP A 550 6.05 -4.59 -33.69
CA ASP A 550 6.10 -6.04 -33.58
C ASP A 550 6.45 -6.69 -34.94
N GLN A 551 6.54 -8.03 -34.97
CA GLN A 551 6.89 -8.80 -36.17
C GLN A 551 5.91 -8.57 -37.33
N ASN A 552 4.65 -8.23 -37.02
CA ASN A 552 3.59 -8.01 -37.98
C ASN A 552 3.46 -6.54 -38.39
N THR A 553 4.47 -5.70 -38.06
CA THR A 553 4.51 -4.25 -38.33
C THR A 553 3.40 -3.45 -37.62
N VAL A 554 2.88 -3.98 -36.51
CA VAL A 554 1.91 -3.29 -35.65
C VAL A 554 2.63 -2.71 -34.44
N ALA A 555 2.17 -1.55 -33.94
CA ALA A 555 2.73 -0.94 -32.74
C ALA A 555 2.63 -1.92 -31.55
N ALA A 556 3.79 -2.37 -31.06
CA ALA A 556 3.95 -3.36 -30.01
C ALA A 556 3.65 -2.80 -28.62
N VAL A 557 3.81 -1.49 -28.45
CA VAL A 557 3.65 -0.80 -27.18
C VAL A 557 2.37 0.03 -27.19
N ASP A 558 1.65 -0.01 -26.08
CA ASP A 558 0.51 0.85 -25.83
C ASP A 558 1.00 2.27 -25.53
N PRO A 559 0.62 3.28 -26.34
CA PRO A 559 1.13 4.64 -26.20
C PRO A 559 0.63 5.37 -24.93
N THR A 560 -0.40 4.85 -24.26
CA THR A 560 -0.98 5.40 -23.04
C THR A 560 -0.32 4.81 -21.80
N THR A 561 0.02 3.52 -21.81
CA THR A 561 0.58 2.82 -20.64
C THR A 561 2.09 2.58 -20.71
N GLY A 562 2.69 2.64 -21.90
CA GLY A 562 4.10 2.34 -22.13
C GLY A 562 4.46 0.84 -22.06
N PHE A 563 3.48 -0.05 -21.85
CA PHE A 563 3.68 -1.49 -21.81
C PHE A 563 3.46 -2.16 -23.17
N PHE A 564 3.99 -3.37 -23.35
CA PHE A 564 3.66 -4.20 -24.50
C PHE A 564 2.17 -4.55 -24.52
N LYS A 565 1.53 -4.41 -25.68
CA LYS A 565 0.17 -4.90 -25.90
C LYS A 565 0.15 -6.42 -25.77
N ASN A 566 -0.94 -6.98 -25.24
CA ASN A 566 -1.11 -8.44 -25.20
C ASN A 566 -1.11 -9.09 -26.59
N SER A 567 -1.50 -8.32 -27.62
CA SER A 567 -1.48 -8.75 -29.02
C SER A 567 -0.09 -8.65 -29.68
N ALA A 568 0.90 -8.06 -29.02
CA ALA A 568 2.21 -7.86 -29.60
C ALA A 568 2.93 -9.20 -29.81
N GLN A 569 3.55 -9.36 -30.98
CA GLN A 569 4.35 -10.55 -31.33
C GLN A 569 5.80 -10.16 -31.60
N SER A 570 6.73 -10.56 -30.72
CA SER A 570 8.15 -10.33 -30.93
C SER A 570 8.70 -11.17 -32.11
N PHE A 571 9.75 -10.69 -32.79
CA PHE A 571 10.32 -11.29 -34.01
C PHE A 571 10.83 -12.72 -33.86
N TRP A 572 10.95 -13.20 -32.62
CA TRP A 572 11.43 -14.53 -32.30
C TRP A 572 10.31 -15.46 -31.81
N SER A 573 9.06 -15.05 -31.94
CA SER A 573 7.87 -15.76 -31.46
C SER A 573 7.03 -16.31 -32.60
N ALA A 574 6.53 -17.54 -32.46
CA ALA A 574 5.59 -18.14 -33.42
C ALA A 574 4.14 -17.61 -33.28
N SER A 575 3.80 -17.03 -32.13
CA SER A 575 2.48 -16.46 -31.80
C SER A 575 2.64 -15.20 -30.94
N PRO A 576 1.59 -14.37 -30.76
CA PRO A 576 1.64 -13.23 -29.84
C PRO A 576 2.10 -13.63 -28.44
N ASP A 577 3.06 -12.88 -27.92
CA ASP A 577 3.77 -13.18 -26.66
C ASP A 577 3.75 -12.00 -25.67
N GLY A 578 3.32 -10.81 -26.10
CA GLY A 578 3.04 -9.64 -25.28
C GLY A 578 4.12 -9.35 -24.22
N SER A 579 3.68 -8.97 -23.02
CA SER A 579 4.56 -8.77 -21.85
C SER A 579 4.93 -10.05 -21.11
N THR A 580 4.37 -11.21 -21.49
CA THR A 580 4.61 -12.49 -20.81
C THR A 580 6.06 -12.94 -20.99
N VAL A 581 6.79 -13.04 -19.88
CA VAL A 581 8.24 -13.31 -19.88
C VAL A 581 8.57 -14.71 -20.38
N THR A 582 7.78 -15.71 -19.97
CA THR A 582 8.00 -17.12 -20.31
C THR A 582 7.48 -17.51 -21.70
N ALA A 583 6.94 -16.57 -22.48
CA ALA A 583 6.42 -16.83 -23.82
C ALA A 583 7.26 -16.10 -24.88
N GLY A 584 7.48 -16.76 -26.01
CA GLY A 584 8.08 -16.15 -27.19
C GLY A 584 9.54 -15.71 -27.00
N GLY A 585 9.99 -14.74 -27.80
CA GLY A 585 11.32 -14.15 -27.69
C GLY A 585 12.45 -15.15 -27.94
N ALA A 586 13.61 -14.90 -27.33
CA ALA A 586 14.78 -15.75 -27.43
C ALA A 586 14.52 -17.14 -26.84
N ALA A 587 13.63 -17.23 -25.84
CA ALA A 587 13.24 -18.49 -25.23
C ALA A 587 12.67 -19.51 -26.25
N SER A 588 11.91 -19.06 -27.25
CA SER A 588 11.38 -19.94 -28.31
C SER A 588 12.37 -20.29 -29.41
N GLN A 589 13.58 -19.73 -29.39
CA GLN A 589 14.63 -20.00 -30.38
C GLN A 589 15.72 -20.95 -29.87
N ILE A 590 15.66 -21.34 -28.60
CA ILE A 590 16.62 -22.26 -27.98
C ILE A 590 15.98 -23.65 -27.96
N ALA A 591 16.57 -24.59 -28.71
CA ALA A 591 16.16 -26.00 -28.66
C ALA A 591 16.33 -26.53 -27.22
N ASP A 592 15.35 -27.27 -26.73
CA ASP A 592 15.24 -27.79 -25.35
C ASP A 592 15.01 -26.74 -24.24
N TRP A 593 14.51 -25.54 -24.58
CA TRP A 593 14.02 -24.60 -23.56
C TRP A 593 12.76 -25.18 -22.88
N ASN A 594 12.95 -25.71 -21.67
CA ASN A 594 11.87 -26.12 -20.78
C ASN A 594 11.89 -25.23 -19.53
N PRO A 595 10.84 -24.44 -19.24
CA PRO A 595 10.78 -23.63 -18.04
C PRO A 595 10.86 -24.47 -16.74
N ALA A 596 10.61 -25.78 -16.81
CA ALA A 596 10.79 -26.71 -15.70
C ALA A 596 12.23 -27.23 -15.51
N ASN A 597 13.12 -27.11 -16.52
CA ASN A 597 14.52 -27.55 -16.40
C ASN A 597 15.44 -26.47 -15.81
N ALA A 598 14.94 -25.26 -15.61
CA ALA A 598 15.59 -24.23 -14.80
C ALA A 598 15.48 -24.48 -13.27
N ALA A 599 14.95 -25.64 -12.87
CA ALA A 599 14.70 -26.04 -11.49
C ALA A 599 15.59 -27.21 -10.99
N ALA A 600 16.66 -27.56 -11.71
CA ALA A 600 17.66 -28.53 -11.23
C ALA A 600 18.84 -27.83 -10.54
#